data_AF-A0A135LRU7-F1
#
_entry.id   AF-A0A135LRU7-F1
#
_cell.length_a   1.000
_cell.length_b   1.000
_cell.length_c   1.000
_cell.angle_alpha   90.00
_cell.angle_beta   90.00
_cell.angle_gamma   90.00
#
_symmetry.space_group_name_H-M   'P 1'
#
loop_
_entity.id
_entity.type
_entity.pdbx_description
1 polymer ?
#
loop_
_entity_poly.entity_id
_entity_poly.type
_entity_poly.pdbx_seq_one_letter_code
_entity_poly.pdbx_strand_id
1 'polypeptide(L)'
;MSFLTRLANLLGLSSPAPVTPPGAALAAIVTVPASLGFIPVAIHFDLFNILVGHGGPATADEVSATCNARIKAQAGGEPELSTRLASDTLYIMAGLGLVDRVAEDCFTANAITNHMVAMPSAQHGALHFTTEGLMAGAFLMKKLQDTRFAYPFADADGPLQYAYRLMGQPDLAKKHTYSIMESQGRMDSFNHFMVGKFLKFGTFPERVKSMGYDLDDALAGGTATSSRSSSTTMVDIGGGRGELLLEVQAAYPHLGAEDLIVQEFNADIDNVPGLHFMEWNYKDAEQPVRGACVYALQHILHNLPDLDAVALLQKISRAMTSDSRVLIIEEEFGGVEADSGFVWIGSDF
;
A
#
# COMPACT_ATOMS: atom_id res chain seq x y z
N MET A 1 26.41 -2.58 16.19
CA MET A 1 26.95 -1.62 17.19
C MET A 1 28.43 -1.89 17.40
N SER A 2 29.28 -0.87 17.26
CA SER A 2 30.74 -0.95 17.40
C SER A 2 31.16 -1.21 18.85
N PHE A 3 32.31 -1.87 19.05
CA PHE A 3 32.92 -2.10 20.36
C PHE A 3 33.13 -0.79 21.17
N LEU A 4 33.33 0.33 20.47
CA LEU A 4 33.44 1.67 21.05
C LEU A 4 32.14 2.13 21.72
N THR A 5 30.98 1.75 21.18
CA THR A 5 29.66 2.11 21.72
C THR A 5 29.38 1.38 23.04
N ARG A 6 29.85 0.13 23.18
CA ARG A 6 29.73 -0.63 24.43
C ARG A 6 30.65 -0.09 25.53
N LEU A 7 31.84 0.40 25.18
CA LEU A 7 32.79 0.96 26.14
C LEU A 7 32.32 2.33 26.68
N ALA A 8 31.72 3.17 25.83
CA ALA A 8 31.15 4.47 26.24
C ALA A 8 29.96 4.34 27.20
N ASN A 9 29.10 3.33 26.98
CA ASN A 9 27.99 3.01 27.90
C ASN A 9 28.47 2.45 29.24
N LEU A 10 29.55 1.65 29.25
CA LEU A 10 30.13 1.11 30.49
C LEU A 10 30.78 2.19 31.38
N LEU A 11 31.25 3.28 30.77
CA LEU A 11 31.94 4.38 31.44
C LEU A 11 30.99 5.52 31.85
N GLY A 12 29.68 5.41 31.63
CA GLY A 12 28.71 6.47 31.92
C GLY A 12 28.93 7.75 31.10
N LEU A 13 29.65 7.67 29.98
CA LEU A 13 29.99 8.79 29.10
C LEU A 13 28.98 8.99 27.96
N SER A 14 27.95 8.15 27.87
CA SER A 14 26.81 8.40 27.00
C SER A 14 25.91 9.46 27.65
N SER A 15 25.96 10.70 27.15
CA SER A 15 24.85 11.62 27.38
C SER A 15 23.56 10.91 26.95
N PRO A 16 22.51 10.87 27.79
CA PRO A 16 21.21 10.42 27.31
C PRO A 16 20.84 11.30 26.11
N ALA A 17 20.34 10.68 25.03
CA ALA A 17 19.85 11.44 23.88
C ALA A 17 18.88 12.53 24.41
N PRO A 18 19.00 13.78 23.93
CA PRO A 18 18.15 14.85 24.41
C PRO A 18 16.68 14.45 24.24
N VAL A 19 15.94 14.42 25.34
CA VAL A 19 14.51 14.11 25.31
C VAL A 19 13.81 15.26 24.60
N THR A 20 13.15 14.97 23.47
CA THR A 20 12.35 15.94 22.73
C THR A 20 11.29 16.53 23.66
N PRO A 21 11.22 17.87 23.85
CA PRO A 21 10.19 18.48 24.68
C PRO A 21 8.79 18.06 24.20
N PRO A 22 7.83 17.75 25.10
CA PRO A 22 6.51 17.27 24.69
C PRO A 22 5.79 18.18 23.68
N GLY A 23 5.95 19.50 23.80
CA GLY A 23 5.39 20.45 22.83
C GLY A 23 6.02 20.36 21.44
N ALA A 24 7.32 20.08 21.35
CA ALA A 24 7.99 19.85 20.07
C ALA A 24 7.57 18.51 19.44
N ALA A 25 7.40 17.47 20.25
CA ALA A 25 6.88 16.18 19.80
C ALA A 25 5.44 16.33 19.26
N LEU A 26 4.56 17.04 19.97
CA LEU A 26 3.20 17.32 19.50
C LEU A 26 3.21 18.11 18.18
N ALA A 27 4.00 19.18 18.11
CA ALA A 27 4.12 19.98 16.90
C ALA A 27 4.56 19.13 15.71
N ALA A 28 5.60 18.29 15.88
CA ALA A 28 6.09 17.39 14.85
C ALA A 28 5.03 16.39 14.34
N ILE A 29 4.03 16.06 15.15
CA ILE A 29 2.92 15.19 14.73
C ILE A 29 1.87 15.98 13.95
N VAL A 30 1.41 17.12 14.48
CA VAL A 30 0.21 17.81 13.96
C VAL A 30 0.47 18.81 12.84
N THR A 31 1.72 19.26 12.63
CA THR A 31 2.03 20.24 11.58
C THR A 31 2.40 19.61 10.23
N VAL A 32 2.61 18.29 10.20
CA VAL A 32 3.03 17.54 9.01
C VAL A 32 1.96 17.45 7.89
N PRO A 33 0.64 17.37 8.16
CA PRO A 33 -0.35 17.15 7.10
C PRO A 33 -0.31 18.15 5.94
N ALA A 34 -0.03 19.43 6.21
CA ALA A 34 0.10 20.43 5.14
C ALA A 34 1.31 20.17 4.23
N SER A 35 2.42 19.71 4.82
CA SER A 35 3.64 19.34 4.08
C SER A 35 3.44 18.07 3.24
N LEU A 36 2.65 17.12 3.72
CA LEU A 36 2.32 15.89 2.98
C LEU A 36 1.66 16.17 1.63
N GLY A 37 0.92 17.29 1.51
CA GLY A 37 0.31 17.71 0.24
C GLY A 37 1.29 18.03 -0.89
N PHE A 38 2.59 18.17 -0.59
CA PHE A 38 3.64 18.36 -1.60
C PHE A 38 4.26 17.04 -2.10
N ILE A 39 3.99 15.90 -1.44
CA ILE A 39 4.47 14.59 -1.93
C ILE A 39 3.90 14.26 -3.32
N PRO A 40 2.59 14.45 -3.58
CA PRO A 40 2.05 14.23 -4.93
C PRO A 40 2.70 15.12 -5.99
N VAL A 41 3.07 16.35 -5.63
CA VAL A 41 3.79 17.26 -6.53
C VAL A 41 5.19 16.72 -6.84
N ALA A 42 5.93 16.28 -5.80
CA ALA A 42 7.26 15.72 -5.97
C ALA A 42 7.26 14.46 -6.86
N ILE A 43 6.25 13.61 -6.71
CA ILE A 43 6.11 12.38 -7.50
C ILE A 43 5.66 12.69 -8.93
N HIS A 44 4.67 13.58 -9.11
CA HIS A 44 4.19 13.97 -10.45
C HIS A 44 5.33 14.52 -11.32
N PHE A 45 6.20 15.34 -10.74
CA PHE A 45 7.36 15.92 -11.43
C PHE A 45 8.63 15.06 -11.36
N ASP A 46 8.55 13.84 -10.80
CA ASP A 46 9.65 12.88 -10.76
C ASP A 46 10.92 13.38 -10.02
N LEU A 47 10.73 14.24 -9.01
CA LEU A 47 11.84 14.96 -8.36
C LEU A 47 12.80 14.02 -7.62
N PHE A 48 12.29 12.94 -7.04
CA PHE A 48 13.11 11.96 -6.33
C PHE A 48 14.06 11.22 -7.28
N ASN A 49 13.54 10.76 -8.43
CA ASN A 49 14.36 10.09 -9.44
C ASN A 49 15.38 11.04 -10.05
N ILE A 50 15.00 12.31 -10.30
CA ILE A 50 15.93 13.33 -10.81
C ILE A 50 17.09 13.54 -9.83
N LEU A 51 16.83 13.67 -8.52
CA LEU A 51 17.90 13.83 -7.53
C LEU A 51 18.82 12.61 -7.42
N VAL A 52 18.26 11.40 -7.45
CA VAL A 52 19.07 10.16 -7.44
C VAL A 52 19.89 10.04 -8.72
N GLY A 53 19.30 10.31 -9.88
CA GLY A 53 19.97 10.27 -11.18
C GLY A 53 21.05 11.35 -11.34
N HIS A 54 20.89 12.50 -10.69
CA HIS A 54 21.91 13.55 -10.65
C HIS A 54 23.17 13.10 -9.89
N GLY A 55 23.02 12.25 -8.86
CA GLY A 55 24.14 11.62 -8.15
C GLY A 55 24.95 12.54 -7.22
N GLY A 56 24.43 13.73 -6.91
CA GLY A 56 25.06 14.73 -6.04
C GLY A 56 24.13 15.91 -5.72
N PRO A 57 24.62 16.95 -5.03
CA PRO A 57 23.84 18.16 -4.76
C PRO A 57 23.34 18.83 -6.05
N ALA A 58 22.05 19.14 -6.13
CA ALA A 58 21.41 19.82 -7.25
C ALA A 58 20.58 21.01 -6.77
N THR A 59 20.59 22.08 -7.55
CA THR A 59 19.73 23.27 -7.33
C THR A 59 18.32 23.06 -7.85
N ALA A 60 17.34 23.84 -7.38
CA ALA A 60 15.98 23.77 -7.91
C ALA A 60 15.91 24.13 -9.40
N ASP A 61 16.81 25.00 -9.89
CA ASP A 61 16.95 25.32 -11.31
C ASP A 61 17.41 24.10 -12.12
N GLU A 62 18.43 23.36 -11.66
CA GLU A 62 18.91 22.14 -12.34
C GLU A 62 17.85 21.04 -12.36
N VAL A 63 17.16 20.84 -11.22
CA VAL A 63 16.08 19.85 -11.09
C VAL A 63 14.91 20.22 -12.01
N SER A 64 14.44 21.47 -11.98
CA SER A 64 13.32 21.91 -12.81
C SER A 64 13.67 21.92 -14.30
N ALA A 65 14.90 22.28 -14.68
CA ALA A 65 15.37 22.20 -16.06
C ALA A 65 15.39 20.75 -16.57
N THR A 66 15.86 19.80 -15.74
CA THR A 66 15.87 18.37 -16.06
C THR A 66 14.44 17.82 -16.21
N CYS A 67 13.54 18.18 -15.29
CA CYS A 67 12.12 17.84 -15.37
C CYS A 67 11.48 18.38 -16.65
N ASN A 68 11.69 19.67 -16.96
CA ASN A 68 11.07 20.30 -18.12
C ASN A 68 11.63 19.80 -19.45
N ALA A 69 12.90 19.38 -19.49
CA ALA A 69 13.46 18.70 -20.65
C ALA A 69 12.75 17.36 -20.91
N ARG A 70 12.44 16.58 -19.85
CA ARG A 70 11.64 15.35 -19.95
C ARG A 70 10.22 15.64 -20.44
N ILE A 71 9.54 16.63 -19.86
CA ILE A 71 8.18 17.03 -20.25
C ILE A 71 8.14 17.45 -21.73
N LYS A 72 9.09 18.26 -22.20
CA LYS A 72 9.17 18.70 -23.61
C LYS A 72 9.43 17.55 -24.59
N ALA A 73 10.11 16.49 -24.15
CA ALA A 73 10.35 15.31 -24.97
C ALA A 73 9.11 14.42 -25.10
N GLN A 74 8.12 14.55 -24.21
CA GLN A 74 6.88 13.79 -24.24
C GLN A 74 5.83 14.52 -25.10
N ALA A 75 5.13 13.76 -25.95
CA ALA A 75 3.98 14.28 -26.69
C ALA A 75 2.78 14.36 -25.74
N GLY A 76 2.39 15.56 -25.31
CA GLY A 76 1.25 15.69 -24.38
C GLY A 76 0.91 17.11 -23.92
N GLY A 77 1.82 18.07 -24.04
CA GLY A 77 1.56 19.45 -23.62
C GLY A 77 1.33 19.60 -22.11
N GLU A 78 1.91 18.71 -21.30
CA GLU A 78 1.89 18.83 -19.84
C GLU A 78 2.55 20.15 -19.38
N PRO A 79 2.05 20.78 -18.30
CA PRO A 79 2.60 22.03 -17.81
C PRO A 79 4.03 21.86 -17.27
N GLU A 80 4.91 22.79 -17.63
CA GLU A 80 6.28 22.83 -17.10
C GLU A 80 6.29 23.13 -15.59
N LEU A 81 7.27 22.55 -14.90
CA LEU A 81 7.57 22.84 -13.50
C LEU A 81 8.30 24.19 -13.40
N SER A 82 7.70 25.14 -12.69
CA SER A 82 8.40 26.39 -12.35
C SER A 82 9.51 26.12 -11.31
N THR A 83 10.64 26.84 -11.42
CA THR A 83 11.72 26.81 -10.40
C THR A 83 11.17 27.04 -9.00
N ARG A 84 10.23 27.99 -8.84
CA ARG A 84 9.68 28.32 -7.52
C ARG A 84 8.95 27.13 -6.89
N LEU A 85 8.12 26.44 -7.67
CA LEU A 85 7.42 25.24 -7.19
C LEU A 85 8.40 24.11 -6.90
N ALA A 86 9.45 23.94 -7.72
CA ALA A 86 10.51 22.96 -7.46
C ALA A 86 11.21 23.24 -6.13
N SER A 87 11.63 24.48 -5.90
CA SER A 87 12.31 24.94 -4.69
C SER A 87 11.45 24.77 -3.44
N ASP A 88 10.19 25.24 -3.46
CA ASP A 88 9.26 25.08 -2.33
C ASP A 88 8.97 23.59 -2.05
N THR A 89 8.79 22.77 -3.08
CA THR A 89 8.55 21.33 -2.94
C THR A 89 9.76 20.64 -2.33
N LEU A 90 10.97 20.86 -2.86
CA LEU A 90 12.20 20.25 -2.36
C LEU A 90 12.54 20.72 -0.94
N TYR A 91 12.28 21.98 -0.61
CA TYR A 91 12.42 22.51 0.75
C TYR A 91 11.50 21.77 1.73
N ILE A 92 10.25 21.53 1.34
CA ILE A 92 9.29 20.79 2.16
C ILE A 92 9.68 19.31 2.26
N MET A 93 10.14 18.68 1.16
CA MET A 93 10.65 17.31 1.19
C MET A 93 11.85 17.19 2.15
N ALA A 94 12.71 18.22 2.22
CA ALA A 94 13.80 18.27 3.19
C ALA A 94 13.28 18.40 4.63
N GLY A 95 12.25 19.20 4.85
CA GLY A 95 11.57 19.32 6.15
C GLY A 95 10.90 18.01 6.61
N LEU A 96 10.45 17.18 5.66
CA LEU A 96 9.92 15.83 5.92
C LEU A 96 11.03 14.76 6.06
N GLY A 97 12.29 15.12 5.85
CA GLY A 97 13.43 14.19 5.85
C GLY A 97 13.50 13.28 4.64
N LEU A 98 12.71 13.54 3.59
CA LEU A 98 12.68 12.73 2.37
C LEU A 98 13.84 13.04 1.40
N VAL A 99 14.49 14.19 1.57
CA VAL A 99 15.73 14.60 0.89
C VAL A 99 16.59 15.40 1.87
N ASP A 100 17.88 15.61 1.56
CA ASP A 100 18.74 16.47 2.37
C ASP A 100 18.90 17.84 1.72
N ARG A 101 18.82 18.92 2.50
CA ARG A 101 19.16 20.28 2.06
C ARG A 101 20.59 20.63 2.50
N VAL A 102 21.48 20.84 1.55
CA VAL A 102 22.93 21.03 1.82
C VAL A 102 23.39 22.48 1.68
N ALA A 103 22.63 23.33 1.00
CA ALA A 103 22.84 24.77 0.95
C ALA A 103 21.51 25.52 0.74
N GLU A 104 21.57 26.84 0.52
CA GLU A 104 20.42 27.58 0.03
C GLU A 104 20.04 27.07 -1.36
N ASP A 105 18.78 26.64 -1.49
CA ASP A 105 18.21 26.09 -2.71
C ASP A 105 18.99 24.93 -3.36
N CYS A 106 19.67 24.12 -2.54
CA CYS A 106 20.47 22.99 -3.00
C CYS A 106 20.18 21.72 -2.18
N PHE A 107 19.85 20.64 -2.89
CA PHE A 107 19.27 19.42 -2.33
C PHE A 107 20.00 18.17 -2.84
N THR A 108 19.99 17.09 -2.06
CA THR A 108 20.57 15.82 -2.47
C THR A 108 19.73 14.64 -1.99
N ALA A 109 19.78 13.54 -2.73
CA ALA A 109 19.09 12.31 -2.38
C ALA A 109 19.74 11.67 -1.13
N ASN A 110 18.93 11.35 -0.13
CA ASN A 110 19.36 10.66 1.08
C ASN A 110 18.95 9.18 1.04
N ALA A 111 19.14 8.45 2.14
CA ALA A 111 18.82 7.01 2.18
C ALA A 111 17.34 6.72 1.89
N ILE A 112 16.42 7.57 2.33
CA ILE A 112 14.98 7.40 2.08
C ILE A 112 14.69 7.68 0.61
N THR A 113 15.24 8.76 0.03
CA THR A 113 15.09 9.05 -1.40
C THR A 113 15.60 7.89 -2.25
N ASN A 114 16.80 7.39 -1.95
CA ASN A 114 17.40 6.27 -2.69
C ASN A 114 16.55 5.00 -2.57
N HIS A 115 15.98 4.71 -1.39
CA HIS A 115 15.04 3.60 -1.21
C HIS A 115 13.78 3.78 -2.05
N MET A 116 13.18 4.97 -2.06
CA MET A 116 11.99 5.27 -2.86
C MET A 116 12.23 5.09 -4.37
N VAL A 117 13.44 5.39 -4.86
CA VAL A 117 13.80 5.17 -6.27
C VAL A 117 14.12 3.69 -6.55
N ALA A 118 14.82 3.01 -5.65
CA ALA A 118 15.13 1.59 -5.79
C ALA A 118 13.91 0.67 -5.61
N MET A 119 12.89 1.13 -4.89
CA MET A 119 11.62 0.45 -4.65
C MET A 119 10.45 1.36 -5.07
N PRO A 120 10.12 1.44 -6.37
CA PRO A 120 9.10 2.36 -6.88
C PRO A 120 7.72 2.21 -6.21
N SER A 121 7.37 1.01 -5.72
CA SER A 121 6.14 0.78 -4.96
C SER A 121 6.02 1.72 -3.74
N ALA A 122 7.13 2.13 -3.12
CA ALA A 122 7.13 3.06 -2.00
C ALA A 122 6.69 4.47 -2.42
N GLN A 123 7.05 4.93 -3.63
CA GLN A 123 6.53 6.19 -4.16
C GLN A 123 5.03 6.09 -4.45
N HIS A 124 4.59 5.01 -5.06
CA HIS A 124 3.16 4.79 -5.30
C HIS A 124 2.33 4.74 -4.01
N GLY A 125 2.88 4.14 -2.94
CA GLY A 125 2.27 4.15 -1.61
C GLY A 125 2.24 5.54 -1.00
N ALA A 126 3.36 6.26 -1.04
CA ALA A 126 3.42 7.64 -0.56
C ALA A 126 2.39 8.52 -1.29
N LEU A 127 2.24 8.35 -2.61
CA LEU A 127 1.22 9.01 -3.40
C LEU A 127 -0.19 8.66 -2.90
N HIS A 128 -0.51 7.37 -2.75
CA HIS A 128 -1.82 6.92 -2.29
C HIS A 128 -2.25 7.53 -0.94
N PHE A 129 -1.38 7.48 0.06
CA PHE A 129 -1.70 8.03 1.38
C PHE A 129 -1.73 9.56 1.40
N THR A 130 -1.02 10.22 0.49
CA THR A 130 -0.98 11.70 0.41
C THR A 130 -2.01 12.30 -0.53
N THR A 131 -2.70 11.49 -1.34
CA THR A 131 -3.86 11.89 -2.14
C THR A 131 -5.17 11.39 -1.50
N GLU A 132 -5.40 10.08 -1.49
CA GLU A 132 -6.67 9.51 -1.04
C GLU A 132 -6.80 9.55 0.49
N GLY A 133 -5.79 9.04 1.21
CA GLY A 133 -5.80 8.98 2.68
C GLY A 133 -5.83 10.36 3.34
N LEU A 134 -4.95 11.26 2.90
CA LEU A 134 -4.88 12.63 3.40
C LEU A 134 -6.19 13.40 3.17
N MET A 135 -6.81 13.25 2.00
CA MET A 135 -8.09 13.90 1.70
C MET A 135 -9.21 13.34 2.56
N ALA A 136 -9.31 12.02 2.71
CA ALA A 136 -10.29 11.40 3.59
C ALA A 136 -10.15 11.93 5.03
N GLY A 137 -8.92 11.94 5.57
CA GLY A 137 -8.63 12.47 6.91
C GLY A 137 -9.00 13.95 7.06
N ALA A 138 -8.74 14.79 6.05
CA ALA A 138 -9.07 16.21 6.08
C ALA A 138 -10.59 16.48 6.16
N PHE A 139 -11.42 15.59 5.60
CA PHE A 139 -12.88 15.74 5.57
C PHE A 139 -13.63 14.93 6.64
N LEU A 140 -12.94 14.03 7.36
CA LEU A 140 -13.53 13.16 8.39
C LEU A 140 -14.33 13.94 9.44
N MET A 141 -13.70 14.92 10.10
CA MET A 141 -14.36 15.69 11.16
C MET A 141 -15.58 16.45 10.62
N LYS A 142 -15.47 17.02 9.42
CA LYS A 142 -16.55 17.79 8.81
C LYS A 142 -17.75 16.88 8.48
N LYS A 143 -17.51 15.68 7.95
CA LYS A 143 -18.55 14.67 7.73
C LYS A 143 -19.22 14.26 9.04
N LEU A 144 -18.44 13.96 10.08
CA LEU A 144 -18.98 13.60 11.39
C LEU A 144 -19.88 14.72 11.93
N GLN A 145 -19.45 15.97 11.90
CA GLN A 145 -20.27 17.09 12.35
C GLN A 145 -21.60 17.18 11.59
N ASP A 146 -21.57 17.10 10.26
CA ASP A 146 -22.76 17.23 9.42
C ASP A 146 -23.74 16.07 9.57
N THR A 147 -23.23 14.89 9.92
CA THR A 147 -24.02 13.68 10.18
C THR A 147 -24.38 13.52 11.66
N ARG A 148 -24.02 14.49 12.52
CA ARG A 148 -24.20 14.43 13.98
C ARG A 148 -23.52 13.20 14.61
N PHE A 149 -22.30 12.92 14.18
CA PHE A 149 -21.43 11.83 14.60
C PHE A 149 -22.04 10.45 14.35
N ALA A 150 -22.77 10.28 13.25
CA ALA A 150 -23.19 8.97 12.79
C ALA A 150 -21.95 8.16 12.36
N TYR A 151 -21.75 7.01 13.00
CA TYR A 151 -20.61 6.12 12.81
C TYR A 151 -21.01 4.69 13.24
N PRO A 152 -20.50 3.62 12.62
CA PRO A 152 -19.57 3.59 11.48
C PRO A 152 -20.19 4.15 10.19
N PHE A 153 -19.35 4.52 9.22
CA PHE A 153 -19.82 4.92 7.91
C PHE A 153 -20.26 3.71 7.08
N ALA A 154 -21.13 3.95 6.11
CA ALA A 154 -21.55 2.90 5.17
C ALA A 154 -20.56 2.79 4.00
N ASP A 155 -20.54 1.63 3.35
CA ASP A 155 -19.77 1.40 2.12
C ASP A 155 -20.09 2.48 1.07
N ALA A 156 -19.04 2.98 0.41
CA ALA A 156 -19.09 4.11 -0.53
C ALA A 156 -19.77 5.38 0.01
N ASP A 157 -19.86 5.56 1.32
CA ASP A 157 -20.26 6.80 1.99
C ASP A 157 -19.28 7.11 3.12
N GLY A 158 -17.98 7.22 2.80
CA GLY A 158 -16.93 7.71 3.69
C GLY A 158 -16.64 9.21 3.53
N PRO A 159 -15.63 9.76 4.23
CA PRO A 159 -15.12 11.12 4.11
C PRO A 159 -14.56 11.42 2.72
N LEU A 160 -13.96 10.45 2.04
CA LEU A 160 -13.48 10.64 0.67
C LEU A 160 -14.65 10.95 -0.28
N GLN A 161 -15.72 10.16 -0.24
CA GLN A 161 -16.94 10.41 -1.01
C GLN A 161 -17.61 11.73 -0.60
N TYR A 162 -17.62 12.02 0.70
CA TYR A 162 -18.11 13.30 1.22
C TYR A 162 -17.31 14.49 0.67
N ALA A 163 -15.98 14.38 0.56
CA ALA A 163 -15.13 15.39 -0.06
C ALA A 163 -15.51 15.61 -1.53
N TYR A 164 -15.63 14.54 -2.33
CA TYR A 164 -16.06 14.62 -3.73
C TYR A 164 -17.43 15.27 -3.90
N ARG A 165 -18.37 14.98 -2.98
CA ARG A 165 -19.68 15.62 -2.98
C ARG A 165 -19.56 17.14 -2.78
N LEU A 166 -18.75 17.58 -1.82
CA LEU A 166 -18.53 19.01 -1.57
C LEU A 166 -17.75 19.71 -2.70
N MET A 167 -16.89 18.97 -3.41
CA MET A 167 -16.18 19.45 -4.60
C MET A 167 -17.08 19.51 -5.85
N GLY A 168 -18.38 19.22 -5.74
CA GLY A 168 -19.30 19.24 -6.87
C GLY A 168 -19.11 18.09 -7.85
N GLN A 169 -18.58 16.95 -7.39
CA GLN A 169 -18.34 15.75 -8.18
C GLN A 169 -19.25 14.59 -7.72
N PRO A 170 -20.58 14.69 -7.92
CA PRO A 170 -21.55 13.73 -7.40
C PRO A 170 -21.42 12.33 -7.99
N ASP A 171 -20.82 12.20 -9.18
CA ASP A 171 -20.60 10.90 -9.82
C ASP A 171 -19.48 10.12 -9.15
N LEU A 172 -18.41 10.80 -8.71
CA LEU A 172 -17.34 10.18 -7.91
C LEU A 172 -17.81 9.92 -6.49
N ALA A 173 -18.62 10.82 -5.92
CA ALA A 173 -19.12 10.69 -4.54
C ALA A 173 -20.02 9.47 -4.29
N LYS A 174 -20.49 8.77 -5.34
CA LYS A 174 -21.31 7.55 -5.22
C LYS A 174 -20.51 6.27 -5.44
N LYS A 175 -19.22 6.40 -5.77
CA LYS A 175 -18.36 5.27 -6.14
C LYS A 175 -17.57 4.79 -4.93
N HIS A 176 -17.28 3.49 -4.93
CA HIS A 176 -16.27 2.91 -4.07
C HIS A 176 -14.90 3.55 -4.35
N THR A 177 -14.02 3.64 -3.35
CA THR A 177 -12.70 4.28 -3.46
C THR A 177 -11.87 3.74 -4.63
N TYR A 178 -11.89 2.42 -4.86
CA TYR A 178 -11.23 1.83 -6.03
C TYR A 178 -11.80 2.34 -7.36
N SER A 179 -13.12 2.39 -7.52
CA SER A 179 -13.73 2.92 -8.74
C SER A 179 -13.51 4.44 -8.92
N ILE A 180 -13.30 5.19 -7.84
CA ILE A 180 -12.86 6.59 -7.92
C ILE A 180 -11.44 6.64 -8.51
N MET A 181 -10.51 5.86 -7.96
CA MET A 181 -9.13 5.79 -8.45
C MET A 181 -9.06 5.36 -9.92
N GLU A 182 -9.83 4.35 -10.32
CA GLU A 182 -9.99 3.93 -11.71
C GLU A 182 -10.45 5.10 -12.60
N SER A 183 -11.52 5.80 -12.19
CA SER A 183 -12.06 6.96 -12.93
C SER A 183 -11.05 8.11 -13.07
N GLN A 184 -10.01 8.12 -12.24
CA GLN A 184 -8.95 9.12 -12.23
C GLN A 184 -7.63 8.61 -12.82
N GLY A 185 -7.59 7.40 -13.38
CA GLY A 185 -6.38 6.80 -13.93
C GLY A 185 -5.33 6.45 -12.87
N ARG A 186 -5.72 6.33 -11.59
CA ARG A 186 -4.83 6.04 -10.46
C ARG A 186 -4.62 4.55 -10.22
N MET A 187 -5.38 3.67 -10.87
CA MET A 187 -5.40 2.25 -10.56
C MET A 187 -4.07 1.54 -10.84
N ASP A 188 -3.39 1.87 -11.95
CA ASP A 188 -2.06 1.32 -12.23
C ASP A 188 -1.04 1.70 -11.15
N SER A 189 -1.06 2.95 -10.68
CA SER A 189 -0.23 3.38 -9.55
C SER A 189 -0.57 2.60 -8.29
N PHE A 190 -1.85 2.41 -7.97
CA PHE A 190 -2.25 1.65 -6.79
C PHE A 190 -1.81 0.18 -6.88
N ASN A 191 -1.97 -0.45 -8.03
CA ASN A 191 -1.53 -1.82 -8.29
C ASN A 191 -0.01 -1.96 -8.11
N HIS A 192 0.80 -0.99 -8.58
CA HIS A 192 2.24 -0.98 -8.33
C HIS A 192 2.60 -0.81 -6.85
N PHE A 193 1.83 -0.04 -6.09
CA PHE A 193 1.98 0.01 -4.63
C PHE A 193 1.74 -1.36 -4.00
N MET A 194 0.68 -2.07 -4.39
CA MET A 194 0.32 -3.37 -3.79
C MET A 194 1.36 -4.47 -4.01
N VAL A 195 2.15 -4.41 -5.09
CA VAL A 195 3.22 -5.39 -5.39
C VAL A 195 4.35 -5.40 -4.36
N GLY A 196 4.82 -4.21 -3.94
CA GLY A 196 6.01 -4.09 -3.08
C GLY A 196 5.78 -3.33 -1.77
N LYS A 197 4.63 -2.68 -1.63
CA LYS A 197 4.30 -1.73 -0.55
C LYS A 197 5.45 -0.74 -0.32
N PHE A 198 5.70 -0.36 0.93
CA PHE A 198 6.88 0.41 1.32
C PHE A 198 8.14 -0.44 1.49
N LEU A 199 7.96 -1.76 1.70
CA LEU A 199 9.02 -2.73 1.90
C LEU A 199 8.46 -4.14 1.70
N LYS A 200 9.26 -5.03 1.09
CA LYS A 200 8.96 -6.45 0.92
C LYS A 200 9.84 -7.30 1.85
N PHE A 201 9.22 -8.14 2.68
CA PHE A 201 9.91 -9.04 3.60
C PHE A 201 9.76 -10.50 3.16
N GLY A 202 10.84 -11.09 2.63
CA GLY A 202 10.86 -12.48 2.18
C GLY A 202 9.76 -12.81 1.16
N THR A 203 9.54 -14.10 0.95
CA THR A 203 8.42 -14.63 0.15
C THR A 203 7.26 -15.04 1.05
N PHE A 204 6.05 -15.16 0.50
CA PHE A 204 4.86 -15.59 1.20
C PHE A 204 5.04 -16.95 1.89
N PRO A 205 5.57 -17.99 1.23
CA PRO A 205 5.85 -19.28 1.88
C PRO A 205 6.82 -19.15 3.07
N GLU A 206 7.86 -18.31 2.96
CA GLU A 206 8.77 -18.04 4.08
C GLU A 206 8.07 -17.31 5.23
N ARG A 207 7.22 -16.32 4.92
CA ARG A 207 6.47 -15.55 5.92
C ARG A 207 5.54 -16.45 6.72
N VAL A 208 4.69 -17.24 6.06
CA VAL A 208 3.73 -18.11 6.76
C VAL A 208 4.45 -19.20 7.57
N LYS A 209 5.55 -19.75 7.04
CA LYS A 209 6.40 -20.70 7.75
C LYS A 209 7.02 -20.09 9.01
N SER A 210 7.49 -18.84 8.94
CA SER A 210 8.04 -18.13 10.10
C SER A 210 7.01 -17.89 11.22
N MET A 211 5.72 -17.85 10.86
CA MET A 211 4.59 -17.75 11.78
C MET A 211 4.09 -19.13 12.27
N GLY A 212 4.75 -20.22 11.87
CA GLY A 212 4.39 -21.58 12.28
C GLY A 212 3.26 -22.22 11.46
N TYR A 213 2.87 -21.63 10.33
CA TYR A 213 1.90 -22.24 9.42
C TYR A 213 2.60 -23.15 8.41
N ASP A 214 2.15 -24.41 8.35
CA ASP A 214 2.67 -25.42 7.43
C ASP A 214 1.89 -25.37 6.11
N LEU A 215 2.43 -24.62 5.15
CA LEU A 215 1.86 -24.54 3.81
C LEU A 215 2.06 -25.86 3.03
N ASP A 216 3.07 -26.66 3.37
CA ASP A 216 3.32 -27.95 2.71
C ASP A 216 2.17 -28.92 3.03
N ASP A 217 1.74 -29.00 4.30
CA ASP A 217 0.60 -29.81 4.72
C ASP A 217 -0.72 -29.36 4.06
N ALA A 218 -0.94 -28.04 4.00
CA ALA A 218 -2.13 -27.47 3.38
C ALA A 218 -2.22 -27.79 1.87
N LEU A 219 -1.07 -27.76 1.17
CA LEU A 219 -1.00 -28.08 -0.27
C LEU A 219 -0.94 -29.59 -0.54
N ALA A 220 -0.53 -30.43 0.44
CA ALA A 220 -0.48 -31.88 0.31
C ALA A 220 -1.86 -32.58 0.40
N GLY A 221 -2.94 -31.84 0.69
CA GLY A 221 -4.31 -32.32 0.54
C GLY A 221 -4.74 -33.46 1.47
N GLY A 222 -4.14 -33.57 2.65
CA GLY A 222 -4.52 -34.58 3.66
C GLY A 222 -4.09 -36.00 3.31
N THR A 223 -3.00 -36.46 3.92
CA THR A 223 -2.45 -37.83 3.94
C THR A 223 -3.23 -38.95 3.21
N ALA A 224 -2.74 -39.35 2.04
CA ALA A 224 -2.57 -40.70 1.45
C ALA A 224 -3.56 -41.88 1.73
N THR A 225 -4.70 -41.70 2.39
CA THR A 225 -5.55 -42.83 2.85
C THR A 225 -7.03 -42.70 2.51
N SER A 226 -7.44 -41.72 1.71
CA SER A 226 -8.78 -41.72 1.13
C SER A 226 -8.73 -41.46 -0.36
N SER A 227 -9.52 -42.22 -1.12
CA SER A 227 -9.72 -42.09 -2.57
C SER A 227 -10.50 -40.81 -2.95
N ARG A 228 -10.18 -39.67 -2.34
CA ARG A 228 -10.81 -38.37 -2.59
C ARG A 228 -9.92 -37.56 -3.53
N SER A 229 -10.54 -36.83 -4.45
CA SER A 229 -9.85 -35.87 -5.31
C SER A 229 -9.28 -34.74 -4.45
N SER A 230 -8.09 -34.93 -3.88
CA SER A 230 -7.37 -33.91 -3.13
C SER A 230 -6.81 -32.91 -4.16
N SER A 231 -7.63 -31.92 -4.51
CA SER A 231 -7.22 -30.79 -5.35
C SER A 231 -6.08 -30.06 -4.64
N THR A 232 -4.98 -29.79 -5.34
CA THR A 232 -3.85 -28.96 -4.89
C THR A 232 -4.11 -27.46 -5.08
N THR A 233 -5.36 -27.09 -5.37
CA THR A 233 -5.72 -25.75 -5.81
C THR A 233 -5.65 -24.74 -4.67
N MET A 234 -5.02 -23.61 -4.94
CA MET A 234 -4.99 -22.43 -4.10
C MET A 234 -5.66 -21.26 -4.83
N VAL A 235 -6.57 -20.59 -4.14
CA VAL A 235 -7.34 -19.45 -4.67
C VAL A 235 -6.92 -18.19 -3.91
N ASP A 236 -6.38 -17.21 -4.61
CA ASP A 236 -6.05 -15.89 -4.08
C ASP A 236 -7.16 -14.89 -4.43
N ILE A 237 -7.98 -14.54 -3.44
CA ILE A 237 -9.18 -13.72 -3.60
C ILE A 237 -8.80 -12.25 -3.42
N GLY A 238 -9.06 -11.43 -4.45
CA GLY A 238 -8.56 -10.06 -4.52
C GLY A 238 -7.04 -10.00 -4.67
N GLY A 239 -6.44 -11.01 -5.31
CA GLY A 239 -4.99 -11.19 -5.40
C GLY A 239 -4.26 -10.16 -6.27
N GLY A 240 -4.97 -9.20 -6.88
CA GLY A 240 -4.38 -8.22 -7.78
C GLY A 240 -3.58 -8.88 -8.89
N ARG A 241 -2.30 -8.51 -9.04
CA ARG A 241 -1.39 -9.09 -10.06
C ARG A 241 -0.91 -10.52 -9.72
N GLY A 242 -1.39 -11.13 -8.63
CA GLY A 242 -1.09 -12.51 -8.27
C GLY A 242 0.29 -12.75 -7.65
N GLU A 243 0.93 -11.70 -7.11
CA GLU A 243 2.27 -11.77 -6.51
C GLU A 243 2.40 -12.87 -5.44
N LEU A 244 1.36 -13.06 -4.63
CA LEU A 244 1.32 -14.13 -3.63
C LEU A 244 1.46 -15.50 -4.30
N LEU A 245 0.68 -15.77 -5.34
CA LEU A 245 0.71 -17.05 -6.04
C LEU A 245 1.97 -17.23 -6.90
N LEU A 246 2.59 -16.15 -7.40
CA LEU A 246 3.90 -16.22 -8.05
C LEU A 246 4.99 -16.68 -7.06
N GLU A 247 4.95 -16.16 -5.83
CA GLU A 247 5.85 -16.60 -4.75
C GLU A 247 5.62 -18.07 -4.38
N VAL A 248 4.35 -18.50 -4.36
CA VAL A 248 4.00 -19.93 -4.18
C VAL A 248 4.55 -20.75 -5.34
N GLN A 249 4.31 -20.37 -6.60
CA GLN A 249 4.80 -21.11 -7.76
C GLN A 249 6.33 -21.25 -7.76
N ALA A 250 7.05 -20.21 -7.37
CA ALA A 250 8.50 -20.24 -7.25
C ALA A 250 8.99 -21.24 -6.18
N ALA A 251 8.30 -21.34 -5.05
CA ALA A 251 8.60 -22.29 -3.98
C ALA A 251 8.13 -23.72 -4.29
N TYR A 252 7.06 -23.86 -5.09
CA TYR A 252 6.42 -25.11 -5.47
C TYR A 252 6.30 -25.24 -7.00
N PRO A 253 7.41 -25.46 -7.73
CA PRO A 253 7.42 -25.42 -9.20
C PRO A 253 6.60 -26.50 -9.91
N HIS A 254 6.04 -27.45 -9.16
CA HIS A 254 5.16 -28.48 -9.68
C HIS A 254 3.70 -28.00 -9.80
N LEU A 255 3.34 -26.88 -9.17
CA LEU A 255 2.01 -26.29 -9.27
C LEU A 255 1.88 -25.47 -10.55
N GLY A 256 0.85 -25.79 -11.34
CA GLY A 256 0.54 -25.13 -12.60
C GLY A 256 -0.52 -24.05 -12.47
N ALA A 257 -0.88 -23.43 -13.59
CA ALA A 257 -1.96 -22.44 -13.64
C ALA A 257 -3.31 -23.04 -13.23
N GLU A 258 -3.52 -24.34 -13.45
CA GLU A 258 -4.69 -25.10 -13.00
C GLU A 258 -4.79 -25.21 -11.47
N ASP A 259 -3.67 -25.07 -10.76
CA ASP A 259 -3.60 -25.12 -9.30
C ASP A 259 -3.66 -23.72 -8.69
N LEU A 260 -3.22 -22.69 -9.41
CA LEU A 260 -3.01 -21.34 -8.87
C LEU A 260 -3.99 -20.35 -9.49
N ILE A 261 -5.09 -20.09 -8.78
CA ILE A 261 -6.20 -19.27 -9.27
C ILE A 261 -6.19 -17.90 -8.59
N VAL A 262 -6.04 -16.82 -9.36
CA VAL A 262 -6.29 -15.45 -8.90
C VAL A 262 -7.73 -15.09 -9.20
N GLN A 263 -8.46 -14.63 -8.18
CA GLN A 263 -9.79 -14.05 -8.34
C GLN A 263 -9.73 -12.54 -8.20
N GLU A 264 -10.01 -11.84 -9.29
CA GLU A 264 -9.90 -10.38 -9.38
C GLU A 264 -10.96 -9.84 -10.36
N PHE A 265 -11.57 -8.70 -10.05
CA PHE A 265 -12.57 -8.06 -10.91
C PHE A 265 -12.12 -6.71 -11.48
N ASN A 266 -10.91 -6.27 -11.13
CA ASN A 266 -10.25 -5.13 -11.76
C ASN A 266 -9.84 -5.47 -13.20
N ALA A 267 -10.48 -4.81 -14.18
CA ALA A 267 -10.26 -5.06 -15.60
C ALA A 267 -8.87 -4.64 -16.12
N ASP A 268 -8.14 -3.80 -15.37
CA ASP A 268 -6.79 -3.33 -15.74
C ASP A 268 -5.67 -4.32 -15.38
N ILE A 269 -6.01 -5.47 -14.80
CA ILE A 269 -5.04 -6.49 -14.41
C ILE A 269 -4.98 -7.57 -15.49
N ASP A 270 -3.88 -7.54 -16.24
CA ASP A 270 -3.59 -8.49 -17.31
C ASP A 270 -3.30 -9.91 -16.78
N ASN A 271 -3.48 -10.90 -17.66
CA ASN A 271 -3.08 -12.28 -17.41
C ASN A 271 -1.57 -12.39 -17.14
N VAL A 272 -1.21 -13.01 -16.03
CA VAL A 272 0.19 -13.30 -15.68
C VAL A 272 0.53 -14.76 -16.02
N PRO A 273 1.61 -15.03 -16.78
CA PRO A 273 2.04 -16.39 -17.08
C PRO A 273 2.26 -17.21 -15.81
N GLY A 274 1.73 -18.44 -15.81
CA GLY A 274 1.85 -19.36 -14.67
C GLY A 274 0.67 -19.33 -13.71
N LEU A 275 -0.26 -18.38 -13.86
CA LEU A 275 -1.46 -18.24 -13.03
C LEU A 275 -2.73 -18.32 -13.89
N HIS A 276 -3.84 -18.77 -13.27
CA HIS A 276 -5.17 -18.70 -13.87
C HIS A 276 -5.97 -17.55 -13.26
N PHE A 277 -6.31 -16.55 -14.08
CA PHE A 277 -7.15 -15.44 -13.66
C PHE A 277 -8.62 -15.78 -13.89
N MET A 278 -9.44 -15.52 -12.87
CA MET A 278 -10.88 -15.72 -12.90
C MET A 278 -11.58 -14.48 -12.36
N GLU A 279 -12.46 -13.88 -13.16
CA GLU A 279 -13.30 -12.78 -12.67
C GLU A 279 -14.28 -13.30 -11.62
N TRP A 280 -14.22 -12.73 -10.41
CA TRP A 280 -15.18 -13.05 -9.36
C TRP A 280 -15.43 -11.86 -8.43
N ASN A 281 -16.70 -11.52 -8.28
CA ASN A 281 -17.18 -10.58 -7.27
C ASN A 281 -18.10 -11.29 -6.28
N TYR A 282 -17.72 -11.31 -5.00
CA TYR A 282 -18.51 -11.93 -3.95
C TYR A 282 -19.85 -11.22 -3.71
N LYS A 283 -20.06 -9.98 -4.20
CA LYS A 283 -21.37 -9.32 -4.12
C LYS A 283 -22.37 -9.91 -5.11
N ASP A 284 -21.90 -10.43 -6.25
CA ASP A 284 -22.76 -10.81 -7.39
C ASP A 284 -22.97 -12.32 -7.52
N ALA A 285 -21.99 -13.14 -7.12
CA ALA A 285 -22.02 -14.58 -7.35
C ALA A 285 -21.57 -15.38 -6.12
N GLU A 286 -21.93 -16.67 -6.08
CA GLU A 286 -21.33 -17.64 -5.14
C GLU A 286 -19.87 -17.93 -5.53
N GLN A 287 -19.07 -18.48 -4.61
CA GLN A 287 -17.68 -18.85 -4.89
C GLN A 287 -17.63 -20.01 -5.92
N PRO A 288 -17.10 -19.79 -7.14
CA PRO A 288 -17.12 -20.79 -8.22
C PRO A 288 -16.13 -21.94 -8.00
N VAL A 289 -14.98 -21.68 -7.36
CA VAL A 289 -13.96 -22.70 -7.12
C VAL A 289 -14.34 -23.48 -5.87
N ARG A 290 -14.75 -24.74 -6.03
CA ARG A 290 -15.17 -25.61 -4.93
C ARG A 290 -14.07 -26.56 -4.52
N GLY A 291 -13.88 -26.71 -3.21
CA GLY A 291 -12.99 -27.67 -2.59
C GLY A 291 -11.51 -27.39 -2.81
N ALA A 292 -11.12 -26.12 -3.00
CA ALA A 292 -9.72 -25.74 -3.01
C ALA A 292 -9.07 -26.04 -1.65
N CYS A 293 -7.78 -26.38 -1.66
CA CYS A 293 -6.99 -26.57 -0.44
C CYS A 293 -6.91 -25.28 0.38
N VAL A 294 -6.65 -24.17 -0.28
CA VAL A 294 -6.48 -22.87 0.38
C VAL A 294 -7.30 -21.80 -0.36
N TYR A 295 -8.08 -21.05 0.40
CA TYR A 295 -8.66 -19.78 -0.02
C TYR A 295 -7.91 -18.67 0.74
N ALA A 296 -7.06 -17.91 0.06
CA ALA A 296 -6.29 -16.83 0.64
C ALA A 296 -7.02 -15.49 0.49
N LEU A 297 -6.97 -14.70 1.56
CA LEU A 297 -7.47 -13.32 1.65
C LEU A 297 -6.33 -12.46 2.17
N GLN A 298 -5.58 -11.83 1.28
CA GLN A 298 -4.49 -10.92 1.64
C GLN A 298 -4.94 -9.47 1.51
N HIS A 299 -4.98 -8.73 2.62
CA HIS A 299 -5.35 -7.30 2.63
C HIS A 299 -6.75 -7.02 2.06
N ILE A 300 -7.70 -7.88 2.40
CA ILE A 300 -9.08 -7.83 1.91
C ILE A 300 -10.03 -7.41 3.01
N LEU A 301 -9.99 -8.11 4.15
CA LEU A 301 -11.02 -7.97 5.17
C LEU A 301 -10.96 -6.61 5.87
N HIS A 302 -9.79 -5.97 5.93
CA HIS A 302 -9.66 -4.63 6.49
C HIS A 302 -10.36 -3.53 5.67
N ASN A 303 -10.70 -3.82 4.41
CA ASN A 303 -11.39 -2.87 3.52
C ASN A 303 -12.92 -3.06 3.53
N LEU A 304 -13.42 -4.02 4.32
CA LEU A 304 -14.82 -4.41 4.32
C LEU A 304 -15.46 -4.14 5.69
N PRO A 305 -16.67 -3.55 5.72
CA PRO A 305 -17.50 -3.59 6.90
C PRO A 305 -17.77 -5.02 7.38
N ASP A 306 -17.95 -5.21 8.69
CA ASP A 306 -18.13 -6.55 9.30
C ASP A 306 -19.16 -7.44 8.59
N LEU A 307 -20.32 -6.88 8.19
CA LEU A 307 -21.36 -7.65 7.51
C LEU A 307 -20.94 -8.12 6.12
N ASP A 308 -20.14 -7.33 5.41
CA ASP A 308 -19.60 -7.67 4.10
C ASP A 308 -18.48 -8.71 4.24
N ALA A 309 -17.61 -8.57 5.24
CA ALA A 309 -16.61 -9.58 5.59
C ALA A 309 -17.27 -10.94 5.91
N VAL A 310 -18.34 -10.93 6.72
CA VAL A 310 -19.12 -12.14 7.02
C VAL A 310 -19.76 -12.71 5.75
N ALA A 311 -20.34 -11.89 4.88
CA ALA A 311 -20.96 -12.34 3.63
C ALA A 311 -19.92 -13.02 2.70
N LEU A 312 -18.73 -12.43 2.57
CA LEU A 312 -17.61 -13.01 1.82
C LEU A 312 -17.19 -14.37 2.41
N LEU A 313 -16.92 -14.42 3.72
CA LEU A 313 -16.49 -15.65 4.40
C LEU A 313 -17.54 -16.76 4.35
N GLN A 314 -18.83 -16.42 4.39
CA GLN A 314 -19.92 -17.38 4.22
C GLN A 314 -19.92 -18.02 2.82
N LYS A 315 -19.66 -17.24 1.77
CA LYS A 315 -19.55 -17.75 0.39
C LYS A 315 -18.36 -18.68 0.23
N ILE A 316 -17.21 -18.33 0.81
CA ILE A 316 -16.02 -19.19 0.85
C ILE A 316 -16.34 -20.49 1.60
N SER A 317 -16.92 -20.39 2.79
CA SER A 317 -17.30 -21.55 3.62
C SER A 317 -18.20 -22.55 2.89
N ARG A 318 -19.16 -22.08 2.07
CA ARG A 318 -20.03 -22.95 1.25
C ARG A 318 -19.30 -23.68 0.11
N ALA A 319 -18.13 -23.20 -0.30
CA ALA A 319 -17.30 -23.82 -1.33
C ALA A 319 -16.27 -24.80 -0.76
N MET A 320 -15.97 -24.72 0.54
CA MET A 320 -14.97 -25.54 1.22
C MET A 320 -15.38 -27.01 1.40
N THR A 321 -14.38 -27.88 1.50
CA THR A 321 -14.52 -29.24 2.08
C THR A 321 -13.99 -29.25 3.52
N SER A 322 -13.99 -30.42 4.18
CA SER A 322 -13.36 -30.60 5.51
C SER A 322 -11.85 -30.32 5.50
N ASP A 323 -11.22 -30.45 4.33
CA ASP A 323 -9.76 -30.37 4.19
C ASP A 323 -9.33 -28.97 3.72
N SER A 324 -10.26 -28.15 3.23
CA SER A 324 -10.01 -26.75 2.87
C SER A 324 -9.59 -25.90 4.08
N ARG A 325 -8.80 -24.87 3.81
CA ARG A 325 -8.40 -23.82 4.76
C ARG A 325 -8.73 -22.44 4.19
N VAL A 326 -9.09 -21.51 5.06
CA VAL A 326 -9.09 -20.08 4.73
C VAL A 326 -7.88 -19.46 5.40
N LEU A 327 -7.05 -18.78 4.62
CA LEU A 327 -5.89 -18.07 5.12
C LEU A 327 -6.13 -16.56 5.05
N ILE A 328 -6.24 -15.93 6.21
CA ILE A 328 -6.44 -14.48 6.33
C ILE A 328 -5.08 -13.86 6.63
N ILE A 329 -4.61 -12.99 5.74
CA ILE A 329 -3.28 -12.38 5.78
C ILE A 329 -3.48 -10.87 5.92
N GLU A 330 -3.49 -10.42 7.17
CA GLU A 330 -3.74 -9.03 7.53
C GLU A 330 -2.64 -8.46 8.42
N GLU A 331 -2.53 -7.14 8.47
CA GLU A 331 -1.63 -6.47 9.42
C GLU A 331 -2.37 -6.30 10.74
N GLU A 332 -1.88 -6.95 11.79
CA GLU A 332 -2.38 -6.75 13.15
C GLU A 332 -1.65 -5.55 13.77
N PHE A 333 -2.39 -4.47 14.03
CA PHE A 333 -1.87 -3.36 14.84
C PHE A 333 -1.88 -3.79 16.31
N GLY A 334 -0.69 -3.99 16.88
CA GLY A 334 -0.51 -4.59 18.19
C GLY A 334 -1.30 -3.90 19.31
N GLY A 335 -1.87 -4.71 20.20
CA GLY A 335 -2.55 -4.23 21.40
C GLY A 335 -1.61 -3.54 22.40
N VAL A 336 -2.10 -2.47 23.02
CA VAL A 336 -1.67 -1.70 24.22
C VAL A 336 -0.18 -1.29 24.36
N GLU A 337 0.79 -1.92 23.70
CA GLU A 337 2.23 -1.64 23.81
C GLU A 337 2.95 -1.50 22.45
N ALA A 338 2.23 -1.24 21.35
CA ALA A 338 2.86 -1.05 20.04
C ALA A 338 3.26 0.42 19.78
N ASP A 339 4.56 0.69 19.82
CA ASP A 339 5.24 1.95 19.40
C ASP A 339 5.20 2.18 17.87
N SER A 340 4.38 1.45 17.11
CA SER A 340 4.27 1.64 15.67
C SER A 340 3.26 2.74 15.34
N GLY A 341 3.77 3.94 15.05
CA GLY A 341 2.99 5.12 14.62
C GLY A 341 2.37 5.04 13.23
N PHE A 342 2.02 3.84 12.77
CA PHE A 342 1.32 3.66 11.50
C PHE A 342 -0.17 3.48 11.80
N VAL A 343 -0.97 4.49 11.46
CA VAL A 343 -2.44 4.40 11.49
C VAL A 343 -2.87 4.16 10.05
N TRP A 344 -3.36 2.95 9.77
CA TRP A 344 -3.97 2.66 8.48
C TRP A 344 -5.32 3.37 8.39
N ILE A 345 -5.47 4.23 7.37
CA ILE A 345 -6.74 4.87 7.02
C ILE A 345 -7.37 4.02 5.93
N GLY A 346 -8.20 3.06 6.35
CA GLY A 346 -9.02 2.29 5.43
C GLY A 346 -10.12 3.09 4.75
N SER A 347 -10.73 2.49 3.73
CA SER A 347 -11.98 2.98 3.13
C SER A 347 -13.16 3.05 4.10
N ASP A 348 -13.05 2.42 5.27
CA ASP A 348 -14.04 2.45 6.36
C ASP A 348 -13.80 3.58 7.38
N PHE A 349 -12.78 4.42 7.15
CA PHE A 349 -12.74 5.77 7.70
C PHE A 349 -13.50 6.75 6.86
#